data_AF-A0A9D4PP79-F1
#
_entry.id   AF-A0A9D4PP79-F1
#
_cell.length_a   1.000
_cell.length_b   1.000
_cell.length_c   1.000
_cell.angle_alpha   90.00
_cell.angle_beta   90.00
_cell.angle_gamma   90.00
#
_symmetry.space_group_name_H-M   'P 1'
#
loop_
_entity.id
_entity.type
_entity.pdbx_description
1 polymer ?
#
loop_
_entity_poly.entity_id
_entity_poly.type
_entity_poly.pdbx_seq_one_letter_code
_entity_poly.pdbx_strand_id
1 'polypeptide(L)'
;MSADASGLRKLSTLKGGPPQEAPRHNPPGPEGGQRAGTKASPRDGPTRRERASLLRLRTGCVWTAARRYLKGCCASPACSRCGDPETLEHLLCTCPGLAKESSTVTTAYRRQGLPATTLEHLLFPSRPHLPALRSLADFLEETGIAAYH
;
A
#
# COMPACT_ATOMS: atom_id res chain seq x y z
N MET A 1 -46.77 -48.92 24.43
CA MET A 1 -47.62 -48.99 25.64
C MET A 1 -46.88 -48.18 26.70
N SER A 2 -47.26 -46.90 26.84
CA SER A 2 -47.99 -46.32 28.00
C SER A 2 -47.06 -46.02 29.18
N ALA A 3 -46.74 -44.75 29.45
CA ALA A 3 -47.43 -43.81 30.38
C ALA A 3 -46.71 -43.85 31.76
N ASP A 4 -46.50 -42.81 32.58
CA ASP A 4 -47.16 -41.54 32.91
C ASP A 4 -46.07 -40.60 33.50
N ALA A 5 -46.03 -39.29 33.24
CA ALA A 5 -46.80 -38.19 33.88
C ALA A 5 -46.71 -38.11 35.42
N SER A 6 -46.10 -37.03 35.93
CA SER A 6 -46.69 -36.10 36.92
C SER A 6 -45.63 -35.32 37.71
N GLY A 7 -45.85 -34.01 37.89
CA GLY A 7 -45.10 -33.25 38.90
C GLY A 7 -45.02 -31.73 38.73
N LEU A 8 -46.15 -31.06 38.47
CA LEU A 8 -46.27 -29.61 38.61
C LEU A 8 -46.00 -29.17 40.07
N ARG A 9 -45.11 -28.21 40.31
CA ARG A 9 -45.30 -27.15 41.34
C ARG A 9 -44.72 -25.81 40.87
N LYS A 10 -45.59 -24.80 40.95
CA LYS A 10 -45.36 -23.37 40.73
C LYS A 10 -44.62 -22.77 41.93
N LEU A 11 -43.87 -21.67 41.72
CA LEU A 11 -44.20 -20.30 42.21
C LEU A 11 -42.96 -19.39 42.34
N SER A 12 -43.17 -18.16 41.86
CA SER A 12 -42.70 -16.89 42.44
C SER A 12 -41.28 -16.41 42.16
N THR A 13 -41.18 -15.69 41.04
CA THR A 13 -40.65 -14.32 40.90
C THR A 13 -39.97 -13.74 42.14
N LEU A 14 -38.64 -13.82 42.18
CA LEU A 14 -37.81 -12.99 43.03
C LEU A 14 -37.48 -11.67 42.33
N LYS A 15 -37.96 -10.60 42.96
CA LYS A 15 -37.50 -9.23 42.86
C LYS A 15 -35.98 -9.17 43.06
N GLY A 16 -35.27 -8.56 42.13
CA GLY A 16 -33.86 -8.21 42.25
C GLY A 16 -33.47 -7.30 41.10
N GLY A 17 -33.61 -5.98 41.29
CA GLY A 17 -33.19 -5.00 40.30
C GLY A 17 -31.67 -5.08 40.07
N PRO A 18 -31.19 -4.88 38.84
CA PRO A 18 -29.76 -4.84 38.57
C PRO A 18 -29.14 -3.59 39.22
N PRO A 19 -27.93 -3.69 39.79
CA PRO A 19 -27.21 -2.53 40.26
C PRO A 19 -26.89 -1.61 39.07
N GLN A 20 -27.20 -0.32 39.21
CA GLN A 20 -26.77 0.68 38.25
C GLN A 20 -25.24 0.76 38.29
N GLU A 21 -24.57 0.26 37.24
CA GLU A 21 -23.16 0.54 37.00
C GLU A 21 -23.00 2.05 36.76
N ALA A 22 -22.17 2.68 37.60
CA ALA A 22 -21.75 4.05 37.42
C ALA A 22 -21.04 4.24 36.07
N PRO A 23 -21.14 5.41 35.43
CA PRO A 23 -20.45 5.67 34.17
C PRO A 23 -18.94 5.61 34.41
N ARG A 24 -18.29 4.64 33.79
CA ARG A 24 -16.82 4.59 33.71
C ARG A 24 -16.38 5.77 32.86
N HIS A 25 -15.84 6.78 33.52
CA HIS A 25 -15.11 7.86 32.87
C HIS A 25 -13.91 7.20 32.16
N ASN A 26 -13.99 7.05 30.84
CA ASN A 26 -12.82 6.67 30.05
C ASN A 26 -11.85 7.85 30.08
N PRO A 27 -10.59 7.66 30.53
CA PRO A 27 -9.59 8.68 30.30
C PRO A 27 -9.41 8.85 28.79
N PRO A 28 -9.23 10.09 28.28
CA PRO A 28 -8.90 10.29 26.88
C PRO A 28 -7.61 9.51 26.58
N GLY A 29 -7.71 8.52 25.69
CA GLY A 29 -6.55 7.80 25.18
C GLY A 29 -5.58 8.81 24.56
N PRO A 30 -4.26 8.56 24.62
CA PRO A 30 -3.29 9.46 24.04
C PRO A 30 -3.64 9.64 22.56
N GLU A 31 -3.88 10.90 22.24
CA GLU A 31 -4.25 11.39 20.92
C GLU A 31 -3.37 10.73 19.87
N GLY A 32 -4.01 10.28 18.80
CA GLY A 32 -3.36 9.70 17.64
C GLY A 32 -2.28 10.65 17.15
N GLY A 33 -1.05 10.41 17.61
CA GLY A 33 0.15 10.97 17.06
C GLY A 33 0.18 10.53 15.62
N GLN A 34 -0.29 11.43 14.75
CA GLN A 34 0.00 11.41 13.34
C GLN A 34 1.49 11.11 13.25
N ARG A 35 1.81 9.92 12.74
CA ARG A 35 3.16 9.58 12.34
C ARG A 35 3.47 10.59 11.23
N ALA A 36 4.00 11.73 11.63
CA ALA A 36 4.70 12.64 10.75
C ALA A 36 5.81 11.77 10.17
N GLY A 37 5.57 11.24 8.97
CA GLY A 37 6.60 10.60 8.18
C GLY A 37 7.73 11.59 8.09
N THR A 38 8.80 11.33 8.84
CA THR A 38 10.02 12.10 8.77
C THR A 38 10.49 11.97 7.34
N LYS A 39 10.21 13.00 6.55
CA LYS A 39 10.74 13.14 5.19
C LYS A 39 12.25 12.95 5.32
N ALA A 40 12.75 11.84 4.79
CA ALA A 40 14.15 11.48 4.91
C ALA A 40 15.01 12.66 4.44
N SER A 41 16.01 13.04 5.23
CA SER A 41 16.94 14.11 4.88
C SER A 41 17.66 13.77 3.57
N PRO A 42 17.95 14.75 2.68
CA PRO A 42 18.61 14.52 1.39
C PRO A 42 20.00 13.85 1.45
N ARG A 43 20.59 13.71 2.65
CA ARG A 43 21.97 13.21 2.84
C ARG A 43 22.11 11.69 3.02
N ASP A 44 21.04 10.99 3.38
CA ASP A 44 21.09 9.55 3.53
C ASP A 44 20.63 8.89 2.23
N GLY A 45 21.40 7.91 1.75
CA GLY A 45 20.99 7.05 0.63
C GLY A 45 19.63 6.38 0.93
N PRO A 46 19.02 5.71 -0.06
CA PRO A 46 17.62 5.30 0.03
C PRO A 46 17.34 4.49 1.30
N THR A 47 16.19 4.70 1.93
CA THR A 47 15.81 4.00 3.16
C THR A 47 15.65 2.49 2.93
N ARG A 48 15.56 1.70 4.01
CA ARG A 48 15.31 0.24 3.88
C ARG A 48 14.04 -0.06 3.08
N ARG A 49 12.98 0.73 3.28
CA ARG A 49 11.69 0.59 2.59
C ARG A 49 11.81 0.91 1.11
N GLU A 50 12.52 1.99 0.77
CA GLU A 50 12.79 2.38 -0.62
C GLU A 50 13.61 1.30 -1.34
N ARG A 51 14.68 0.79 -0.71
CA ARG A 51 15.48 -0.32 -1.26
C ARG A 51 14.64 -1.56 -1.50
N ALA A 52 13.75 -1.93 -0.59
CA ALA A 52 12.85 -3.07 -0.75
C ALA A 52 11.85 -2.86 -1.91
N SER A 53 11.38 -1.63 -2.12
CA SER A 53 10.52 -1.29 -3.25
C SER A 53 11.27 -1.39 -4.57
N LEU A 54 12.45 -0.79 -4.68
CA LEU A 54 13.32 -0.90 -5.85
C LEU A 54 13.69 -2.36 -6.16
N LEU A 55 14.01 -3.16 -5.14
CA LEU A 55 14.32 -4.58 -5.31
C LEU A 55 13.14 -5.32 -5.92
N ARG A 56 11.91 -5.08 -5.45
CA ARG A 56 10.72 -5.73 -6.00
C ARG A 56 10.49 -5.37 -7.46
N LEU A 57 10.77 -4.13 -7.88
CA LEU A 57 10.70 -3.79 -9.29
C LEU A 57 11.73 -4.58 -10.10
N ARG A 58 12.99 -4.63 -9.62
CA ARG A 58 14.10 -5.34 -10.29
C ARG A 58 13.89 -6.85 -10.41
N THR A 59 13.31 -7.48 -9.39
CA THR A 59 12.99 -8.91 -9.42
C THR A 59 11.65 -9.20 -10.08
N GLY A 60 10.96 -8.15 -10.56
CA GLY A 60 9.63 -8.27 -11.12
C GLY A 60 8.62 -8.83 -10.11
N CYS A 61 8.73 -8.54 -8.82
CA CYS A 61 7.78 -8.94 -7.77
C CYS A 61 6.65 -7.90 -7.56
N VAL A 62 6.41 -7.02 -8.52
CA VAL A 62 5.31 -6.06 -8.49
C VAL A 62 4.03 -6.70 -9.02
N TRP A 63 2.90 -6.42 -8.36
CA TRP A 63 1.58 -6.94 -8.70
C TRP A 63 0.82 -5.99 -9.62
N THR A 64 1.31 -5.81 -10.85
CA THR A 64 0.57 -5.05 -11.87
C THR A 64 -0.76 -5.73 -12.19
N ALA A 65 -1.73 -4.99 -12.71
CA ALA A 65 -3.04 -5.52 -13.09
C ALA A 65 -2.90 -6.67 -14.10
N ALA A 66 -1.99 -6.57 -15.09
CA ALA A 66 -1.72 -7.68 -16.00
C ALA A 66 -1.28 -8.95 -15.26
N ARG A 67 -0.39 -8.84 -14.26
CA ARG A 67 0.01 -10.01 -13.45
C ARG A 67 -1.12 -10.53 -12.58
N ARG A 68 -1.88 -9.64 -11.93
CA ARG A 68 -3.03 -10.03 -11.11
C ARG A 68 -4.09 -10.76 -11.95
N TYR A 69 -4.32 -10.30 -13.16
CA TYR A 69 -5.26 -10.91 -14.11
C TYR A 69 -4.83 -12.32 -14.49
N LEU A 70 -3.55 -12.51 -14.84
CA LEU A 70 -2.98 -13.85 -15.12
C LEU A 70 -3.09 -14.82 -13.95
N LYS A 71 -3.22 -14.32 -12.72
CA LYS A 71 -3.40 -15.14 -11.51
C LYS A 71 -4.87 -15.24 -11.05
N GLY A 72 -5.82 -14.69 -11.80
CA GLY A 72 -7.24 -14.66 -11.44
C GLY A 72 -7.57 -13.76 -10.25
N CYS A 73 -6.65 -12.85 -9.87
CA CYS A 73 -6.82 -11.96 -8.72
C CYS A 73 -7.49 -10.62 -9.07
N CYS A 74 -7.73 -10.34 -10.35
CA CYS A 74 -8.51 -9.18 -10.80
C CYS A 74 -9.27 -9.50 -12.09
N ALA A 75 -10.30 -8.71 -12.38
CA ALA A 75 -11.18 -8.92 -13.53
C ALA A 75 -10.63 -8.39 -14.86
N SER A 76 -9.63 -7.50 -14.83
CA SER A 76 -9.07 -6.85 -16.02
C SER A 76 -7.56 -6.63 -15.88
N PRO A 77 -6.78 -6.80 -16.96
CA PRO A 77 -5.35 -6.47 -17.00
C PRO A 77 -5.08 -4.97 -17.25
N ALA A 78 -6.13 -4.17 -17.45
CA ALA A 78 -6.02 -2.74 -17.77
C ALA A 78 -5.59 -1.89 -16.58
N CYS A 79 -4.86 -0.82 -16.87
CA CYS A 79 -4.45 0.18 -15.90
C CYS A 79 -5.66 0.97 -15.42
N SER A 80 -5.83 1.08 -14.10
CA SER A 80 -6.94 1.83 -13.51
C SER A 80 -6.89 3.34 -13.80
N ARG A 81 -5.73 3.86 -14.23
CA ARG A 81 -5.50 5.29 -14.45
C ARG A 81 -5.76 5.74 -15.89
N CYS A 82 -5.61 4.85 -16.87
CA CYS A 82 -5.70 5.21 -18.28
C CYS A 82 -6.37 4.16 -19.18
N GLY A 83 -6.60 2.95 -18.70
CA GLY A 83 -7.25 1.88 -19.45
C GLY A 83 -6.33 1.01 -20.32
N ASP A 84 -5.08 1.42 -20.56
CA ASP A 84 -4.13 0.63 -21.33
C ASP A 84 -3.65 -0.62 -20.57
N PRO A 85 -3.11 -1.65 -21.25
CA PRO A 85 -2.57 -2.83 -20.57
C PRO A 85 -1.51 -2.48 -19.51
N GLU A 86 -1.73 -2.88 -18.25
CA GLU A 86 -0.87 -2.47 -17.14
C GLU A 86 0.36 -3.37 -17.00
N THR A 87 1.48 -2.90 -17.52
CA THR A 87 2.81 -3.45 -17.29
C THR A 87 3.64 -2.54 -16.38
N LEU A 88 4.76 -3.05 -15.85
CA LEU A 88 5.67 -2.21 -15.08
C LEU A 88 6.29 -1.11 -15.95
N GLU A 89 6.64 -1.43 -17.20
CA GLU A 89 7.13 -0.45 -18.16
C GLU A 89 6.09 0.62 -18.45
N HIS A 90 4.82 0.22 -18.63
CA HIS A 90 3.71 1.17 -18.76
C HIS A 90 3.66 2.14 -17.57
N LEU A 91 3.60 1.62 -16.35
CA LEU A 91 3.47 2.43 -15.14
C LEU A 91 4.66 3.40 -14.94
N LEU A 92 5.88 3.00 -15.28
CA LEU A 92 7.07 3.82 -15.05
C LEU A 92 7.40 4.77 -16.21
N CYS A 93 7.09 4.41 -17.45
CA CYS A 93 7.61 5.10 -18.63
C CYS A 93 6.54 5.76 -19.50
N THR A 94 5.33 5.20 -19.60
CA THR A 94 4.37 5.61 -20.64
C THR A 94 2.95 5.91 -20.14
N CYS A 95 2.63 5.62 -18.89
CA CYS A 95 1.28 5.81 -18.36
C CYS A 95 0.89 7.30 -18.33
N PRO A 96 -0.10 7.74 -19.12
CA PRO A 96 -0.50 9.14 -19.16
C PRO A 96 -1.15 9.59 -17.84
N GLY A 97 -1.79 8.66 -17.12
CA GLY A 97 -2.34 8.91 -15.78
C GLY A 97 -1.29 9.05 -14.68
N LEU A 98 -0.01 8.91 -15.00
CA LEU A 98 1.15 9.15 -14.13
C LEU A 98 2.15 10.14 -14.77
N ALA A 99 1.75 10.86 -15.83
CA ALA A 99 2.65 11.72 -16.58
C ALA A 99 3.28 12.81 -15.70
N LYS A 100 2.51 13.34 -14.73
CA LYS A 100 3.00 14.36 -13.80
C LYS A 100 4.09 13.81 -12.89
N GLU A 101 3.84 12.69 -12.24
CA GLU A 101 4.75 12.05 -11.29
C GLU A 101 5.99 11.51 -12.01
N SER A 102 5.81 10.86 -13.16
CA SER A 102 6.92 10.34 -13.97
C SER A 102 7.81 11.46 -14.53
N SER A 103 7.27 12.64 -14.86
CA SER A 103 8.07 13.78 -15.32
C SER A 103 9.11 14.24 -14.29
N THR A 104 8.79 14.14 -12.99
CA THR A 104 9.73 14.44 -11.90
C THR A 104 10.90 13.46 -11.90
N VAL A 105 10.62 12.17 -12.07
CA VAL A 105 11.64 11.11 -12.18
C VAL A 105 12.51 11.35 -13.42
N THR A 106 11.89 11.53 -14.59
CA THR A 106 12.61 11.78 -15.84
C THR A 106 13.51 13.01 -15.73
N THR A 107 13.04 14.09 -15.11
CA THR A 107 13.82 15.31 -14.89
C THR A 107 15.02 15.05 -13.98
N ALA A 108 14.85 14.30 -12.89
CA ALA A 108 15.93 13.97 -11.96
C ALA A 108 17.03 13.12 -12.63
N TYR A 109 16.65 12.16 -13.46
CA TYR A 109 17.58 11.33 -14.22
C TYR A 109 18.31 12.14 -15.30
N ARG A 110 17.60 12.99 -16.04
CA ARG A 110 18.20 13.85 -17.08
C ARG A 110 19.21 14.83 -16.50
N ARG A 111 18.96 15.38 -15.30
CA ARG A 111 19.93 16.21 -14.56
C ARG A 111 21.23 15.47 -14.23
N GLN A 112 21.19 14.15 -14.20
CA GLN A 112 22.37 13.30 -13.99
C GLN A 112 22.94 12.74 -15.31
N GLY A 113 22.42 13.17 -16.47
CA GLY A 113 22.87 12.70 -17.78
C GLY A 113 22.28 11.36 -18.22
N LEU A 114 21.21 10.88 -17.57
CA LEU A 114 20.53 9.64 -17.95
C LEU A 114 19.26 9.90 -18.80
N PRO A 115 19.00 9.10 -19.84
CA PRO A 115 17.86 9.29 -20.73
C PRO A 115 16.49 9.00 -20.10
N ALA A 116 16.41 8.11 -19.10
CA ALA A 116 15.16 7.74 -18.38
C ALA A 116 13.95 7.42 -19.29
N THR A 117 14.22 6.77 -20.41
CA THR A 117 13.21 6.39 -21.42
C THR A 117 12.77 4.94 -21.36
N THR A 118 13.52 4.08 -20.67
CA THR A 118 13.27 2.64 -20.61
C THR A 118 13.26 2.17 -19.16
N LEU A 119 12.62 1.02 -18.93
CA LEU A 119 12.63 0.38 -17.63
C LEU A 119 14.06 0.10 -17.14
N GLU A 120 14.96 -0.30 -18.04
CA GLU A 120 16.35 -0.58 -17.71
C GLU A 120 17.10 0.66 -17.22
N HIS A 121 16.94 1.80 -17.91
CA HIS A 121 17.52 3.07 -17.48
C HIS A 121 17.10 3.46 -16.06
N LEU A 122 15.84 3.20 -15.71
CA LEU A 122 15.27 3.55 -14.40
C LEU A 122 15.67 2.54 -13.30
N LEU A 123 15.68 1.25 -13.60
CA LEU A 123 15.92 0.22 -12.58
C LEU A 123 17.39 -0.07 -12.35
N PHE A 124 18.24 0.08 -13.37
CA PHE A 124 19.65 -0.31 -13.33
C PHE A 124 20.59 0.83 -13.77
N PRO A 125 20.53 2.01 -13.14
CA PRO A 125 21.48 3.07 -13.44
C PRO A 125 22.90 2.67 -13.03
N SER A 126 23.90 3.17 -13.77
CA SER A 126 25.31 2.96 -13.41
C SER A 126 25.64 3.63 -12.07
N ARG A 127 26.71 3.17 -11.41
CA ARG A 127 27.16 3.66 -10.09
C ARG A 127 27.12 5.19 -9.89
N PRO A 128 27.63 6.04 -10.81
CA PRO A 128 27.59 7.49 -10.65
C PRO A 128 26.18 8.07 -10.59
N HIS A 129 25.17 7.35 -11.07
CA HIS A 129 23.78 7.81 -11.15
C HIS A 129 22.85 7.11 -10.15
N LEU A 130 23.39 6.33 -9.21
CA LEU A 130 22.60 5.77 -8.11
C LEU A 130 21.83 6.82 -7.30
N PRO A 131 22.29 8.08 -7.14
CA PRO A 131 21.48 9.12 -6.50
C PRO A 131 20.13 9.36 -7.18
N ALA A 132 20.00 9.10 -8.50
CA ALA A 132 18.74 9.22 -9.22
C ALA A 132 17.65 8.22 -8.75
N LEU A 133 18.07 7.08 -8.17
CA LEU A 133 17.13 6.08 -7.63
C LEU A 133 16.26 6.63 -6.50
N ARG A 134 16.69 7.72 -5.83
CA ARG A 134 15.89 8.36 -4.80
C ARG A 134 14.60 8.95 -5.37
N SER A 135 14.70 9.66 -6.49
CA SER A 135 13.51 10.22 -7.16
C SER A 135 12.57 9.13 -7.65
N LEU A 136 13.11 7.98 -8.09
CA LEU A 136 12.28 6.82 -8.41
C LEU A 136 11.61 6.25 -7.15
N ALA A 137 12.31 6.19 -6.03
CA ALA A 137 11.75 5.67 -4.79
C ALA A 137 10.63 6.58 -4.23
N ASP A 138 10.82 7.91 -4.28
CA ASP A 138 9.79 8.90 -3.92
C ASP A 138 8.54 8.72 -4.79
N PHE A 139 8.73 8.58 -6.11
CA PHE A 139 7.64 8.28 -7.05
C PHE A 139 6.89 6.99 -6.69
N LEU A 140 7.59 5.92 -6.29
CA LEU A 140 6.95 4.65 -5.92
C LEU A 140 6.13 4.77 -4.63
N GLU A 141 6.56 5.62 -3.70
CA GLU A 141 5.83 5.92 -2.48
C GLU A 141 4.58 6.76 -2.77
N GLU A 142 4.70 7.79 -3.59
CA GLU A 142 3.59 8.68 -3.98
C GLU A 142 2.51 7.95 -4.78
N THR A 143 2.90 7.06 -5.70
CA THR A 143 1.97 6.40 -6.64
C THR A 143 1.40 5.09 -6.12
N GLY A 144 2.01 4.49 -5.10
CA GLY A 144 1.61 3.20 -4.54
C GLY A 144 1.89 2.00 -5.47
N ILE A 145 2.64 2.16 -6.56
CA ILE A 145 2.93 1.07 -7.52
C ILE A 145 3.62 -0.12 -6.85
N ALA A 146 4.52 0.17 -5.90
CA ALA A 146 5.20 -0.84 -5.11
C ALA A 146 4.47 -1.15 -3.80
N ALA A 147 3.24 -0.71 -3.56
CA ALA A 147 2.52 -1.07 -2.34
C ALA A 147 2.01 -2.53 -2.40
N TYR A 148 1.85 -3.14 -1.23
CA TYR A 148 1.19 -4.45 -1.11
C TYR A 148 -0.31 -4.18 -1.02
N HIS A 149 -1.10 -4.69 -1.96
CA HIS A 149 -2.57 -4.57 -1.98
C HIS A 149 -3.24 -5.92 -2.21
#